data_AF-A0A7Y9I178-F1
#
_entry.id   AF-A0A7Y9I178-F1
#
_cell.length_a   1.000
_cell.length_b   1.000
_cell.length_c   1.000
_cell.angle_alpha   90.00
_cell.angle_beta   90.00
_cell.angle_gamma   90.00
#
_symmetry.space_group_name_H-M   'P 1'
#
loop_
_entity.id
_entity.type
_entity.pdbx_description
1 polymer ?
#
loop_
_entity_poly.entity_id
_entity_poly.type
_entity_poly.pdbx_seq_one_letter_code
_entity_poly.pdbx_strand_id
1 'polypeptide(L)' 'MQGLGYDTLLKKLLEKSALTHLKGQISLHHLRHSIASHLLENGVKMTYVRDFLGHSCLNTTQVYTHIHQRQLHQLK' A
#
# COMPACT_ATOMS: atom_id res chain seq x y z
N MET A 1 21.72 -19.05 4.45
CA MET A 1 20.80 -17.92 4.17
C MET A 1 20.71 -17.71 2.66
N GLN A 2 19.85 -18.47 1.96
CA GLN A 2 19.55 -18.21 0.54
C GLN A 2 18.06 -17.94 0.41
N GLY A 3 17.60 -16.88 1.06
CA GLY A 3 16.26 -16.34 0.85
C GLY A 3 16.35 -15.27 -0.23
N LEU A 4 16.05 -15.63 -1.48
CA LEU A 4 15.74 -14.63 -2.49
C LEU A 4 14.55 -13.83 -1.95
N GLY A 5 14.79 -12.59 -1.52
CA GLY A 5 13.77 -11.77 -0.89
C GLY A 5 12.61 -11.49 -1.85
N TYR A 6 11.41 -11.25 -1.32
CA TYR A 6 10.25 -10.85 -2.13
C TYR A 6 10.54 -9.61 -2.98
N ASP A 7 11.44 -8.72 -2.55
CA ASP A 7 11.92 -7.58 -3.32
C ASP A 7 12.70 -8.00 -4.58
N THR A 8 13.50 -9.06 -4.47
CA THR A 8 14.21 -9.65 -5.61
C THR A 8 13.23 -10.28 -6.61
N LEU A 9 12.15 -10.89 -6.11
CA LEU A 9 11.08 -11.42 -6.95
C LEU A 9 10.30 -10.30 -7.65
N LEU A 10 9.98 -9.22 -6.93
CA LEU A 10 9.36 -8.03 -7.50
C LEU A 10 10.22 -7.44 -8.63
N LYS A 11 11.54 -7.31 -8.41
CA LYS A 11 12.48 -6.86 -9.44
C LYS A 11 12.45 -7.75 -10.67
N LYS A 12 12.45 -9.08 -10.51
CA LYS A 12 12.34 -10.04 -11.63
C LYS A 12 11.01 -9.91 -12.38
N LEU A 13 9.91 -9.68 -11.67
CA LEU A 13 8.59 -9.45 -12.31
C LEU A 13 8.58 -8.13 -13.08
N LEU A 14 9.17 -7.07 -12.54
CA LEU A 14 9.28 -5.79 -13.23
C LEU A 14 10.12 -5.90 -14.50
N GLU A 15 11.22 -6.66 -14.47
CA GLU A 15 12.04 -6.94 -15.65
C GLU A 15 11.31 -7.74 -16.74
N LYS A 16 10.40 -8.63 -16.34
CA LYS A 16 9.56 -9.39 -17.27
C LYS A 16 8.36 -8.60 -17.80
N SER A 17 8.06 -7.45 -17.19
CA SER A 17 6.97 -6.56 -17.59
C SER A 17 7.52 -5.40 -18.43
N ALA A 18 6.64 -4.70 -19.16
CA ALA A 18 7.02 -3.45 -19.84
C ALA A 18 7.25 -2.26 -18.87
N LEU A 19 7.25 -2.50 -17.55
CA LEU A 19 7.36 -1.49 -16.49
C LEU A 19 8.80 -1.32 -15.98
N THR A 20 9.79 -1.64 -16.82
CA THR A 20 11.22 -1.58 -16.47
C THR A 20 11.68 -0.19 -16.03
N HIS A 21 10.99 0.88 -16.47
CA HIS A 21 11.25 2.27 -16.06
C HIS A 21 10.94 2.53 -14.58
N LEU A 22 10.14 1.70 -13.92
CA LEU A 22 9.81 1.82 -12.49
C LEU A 22 10.83 1.08 -11.59
N LYS A 23 11.82 0.41 -12.17
CA LYS A 23 12.83 -0.34 -11.43
C LYS A 23 13.59 0.57 -10.46
N GLY A 24 13.54 0.24 -9.17
CA GLY A 24 14.17 1.02 -8.09
C GLY A 24 13.30 2.14 -7.50
N GLN A 25 12.16 2.46 -8.12
CA GLN A 25 11.21 3.47 -7.59
C GLN A 25 10.08 2.81 -6.77
N ILE A 26 9.76 1.54 -7.06
CA ILE A 26 8.72 0.76 -6.39
C ILE A 26 9.32 -0.35 -5.54
N SER A 27 8.77 -0.49 -4.34
CA SER A 27 9.08 -1.53 -3.37
C SER A 27 7.79 -2.19 -2.91
N LEU A 28 7.89 -3.35 -2.25
CA LEU A 28 6.72 -4.01 -1.65
C LEU A 28 6.01 -3.14 -0.61
N HIS A 29 6.77 -2.26 0.05
CA HIS A 29 6.20 -1.29 0.99
C HIS A 29 5.31 -0.27 0.26
N HIS A 30 5.74 0.24 -0.90
CA HIS A 30 4.91 1.11 -1.73
C HIS A 30 3.64 0.41 -2.20
N LEU A 31 3.74 -0.84 -2.66
CA LEU A 31 2.58 -1.63 -3.07
C LEU A 31 1.57 -1.82 -1.91
N ARG A 32 2.06 -2.12 -0.71
CA ARG A 32 1.22 -2.23 0.50
C ARG A 32 0.48 -0.93 0.80
N HIS A 33 1.15 0.21 0.68
CA HIS A 33 0.52 1.52 0.86
C HIS A 33 -0.52 1.82 -0.22
N SER A 34 -0.23 1.52 -1.48
CA SER A 34 -1.17 1.70 -2.60
C SER A 34 -2.45 0.89 -2.39
N ILE A 35 -2.34 -0.37 -1.96
CA ILE A 35 -3.51 -1.23 -1.66
C ILE A 35 -4.34 -0.64 -0.52
N ALA A 36 -3.69 -0.20 0.56
CA ALA A 36 -4.37 0.40 1.70
C ALA A 36 -5.12 1.68 1.32
N SER A 37 -4.49 2.58 0.56
CA SER A 37 -5.12 3.81 0.07
C SER A 37 -6.32 3.49 -0.82
N HIS A 38 -6.16 2.57 -1.79
CA HIS A 38 -7.27 2.17 -2.67
C HIS A 38 -8.46 1.60 -1.89
N LEU A 39 -8.21 0.78 -0.85
CA LEU A 39 -9.30 0.25 -0.03
C LEU A 39 -10.06 1.37 0.68
N LEU A 40 -9.34 2.34 1.24
CA LEU A 40 -9.96 3.48 1.93
C LEU A 40 -10.70 4.41 0.96
N GLU A 41 -10.15 4.66 -0.23
CA GLU A 41 -10.80 5.43 -1.29
C GLU A 41 -12.11 4.78 -1.75
N ASN A 42 -12.20 3.46 -1.71
CA ASN A 42 -13.43 2.71 -1.99
C ASN A 42 -14.39 2.63 -0.79
N GLY A 43 -14.13 3.36 0.30
CA GLY A 43 -15.01 3.43 1.47
C GLY A 43 -14.91 2.22 2.40
N VAL A 44 -13.87 1.39 2.27
CA VAL A 44 -13.61 0.30 3.21
C VAL A 44 -13.24 0.88 4.57
N LYS A 45 -13.84 0.34 5.64
CA LYS A 45 -13.61 0.83 7.00
C LYS A 45 -12.12 0.70 7.39
N MET A 46 -11.59 1.72 8.06
CA MET A 46 -10.19 1.76 8.49
C MET A 46 -9.80 0.55 9.36
N THR A 47 -10.72 0.06 10.18
CA THR A 47 -10.52 -1.14 11.01
C THR A 47 -10.24 -2.37 10.15
N TYR A 48 -10.99 -2.54 9.06
CA TYR A 48 -10.79 -3.64 8.12
C TYR A 48 -9.46 -3.53 7.37
N VAL A 49 -9.11 -2.32 6.91
CA VAL A 49 -7.82 -2.10 6.22
C VAL A 49 -6.63 -2.35 7.16
N ARG A 50 -6.75 -1.94 8.43
CA ARG A 50 -5.73 -2.20 9.46
C ARG A 50 -5.54 -3.70 9.71
N ASP A 51 -6.64 -4.43 9.87
CA ASP A 51 -6.61 -5.86 10.14
C ASP A 51 -6.09 -6.63 8.91
N PHE A 52 -6.49 -6.22 7.69
CA PHE A 52 -5.98 -6.74 6.42
C PHE A 52 -4.47 -6.55 6.26
N LEU A 53 -3.93 -5.44 6.74
CA LEU A 53 -2.50 -5.16 6.69
C LEU A 53 -1.74 -5.80 7.86
N GLY A 54 -2.40 -6.33 8.89
CA GLY A 54 -1.74 -6.99 10.03
C GLY A 54 -0.89 -6.04 10.90
N HIS A 55 -1.18 -4.74 10.90
CA HIS A 55 -0.46 -3.79 11.76
C HIS A 55 -1.06 -3.78 13.18
N SER A 56 -0.31 -4.25 14.17
CA SER A 56 -0.68 -4.13 15.59
C SER A 56 -0.49 -2.72 16.17
N CYS A 57 0.25 -1.82 15.48
CA CYS A 57 0.55 -0.47 15.96
C CYS A 57 -0.15 0.62 15.13
N LEU A 58 -0.94 1.46 15.82
CA LEU A 58 -1.77 2.56 15.28
C LEU A 58 -0.98 3.76 14.71
N ASN A 59 0.34 3.79 14.84
CA ASN A 59 1.16 4.97 14.49
C ASN A 59 1.20 5.26 12.97
N THR A 60 0.93 4.27 12.11
CA THR A 60 0.78 4.44 10.64
C THR A 60 -0.67 4.64 10.21
N THR A 61 -1.64 4.46 11.12
CA THR A 61 -3.09 4.66 10.88
C THR A 61 -3.44 6.16 10.80
N GLN A 62 -2.60 7.02 11.39
CA GLN A 62 -2.80 8.46 11.46
C GLN A 62 -2.76 9.14 10.07
N VAL A 63 -1.90 8.69 9.16
CA VAL A 63 -1.86 9.18 7.76
C VAL A 63 -3.18 8.88 7.02
N TYR A 64 -3.79 7.73 7.29
CA TYR A 64 -5.05 7.34 6.67
C TYR A 64 -6.27 8.11 7.20
N THR A 65 -6.15 8.70 8.39
CA THR A 65 -7.19 9.54 8.97
C THR A 65 -7.38 10.83 8.15
N HIS A 66 -6.28 11.37 7.59
CA HIS A 66 -6.34 12.53 6.70
C HIS A 66 -7.05 12.25 5.37
N ILE A 67 -6.95 11.02 4.84
CA ILE A 67 -7.63 10.64 3.59
C ILE A 67 -9.15 10.60 3.81
N HIS A 68 -9.59 10.08 4.96
CA HIS A 68 -11.01 10.02 5.29
C HIS A 68 -11.65 11.41 5.50
N GLN A 69 -10.92 12.37 6.09
CA GLN A 69 -11.36 13.77 6.17
C GLN A 69 -11.58 14.39 4.78
N ARG A 70 -10.77 14.02 3.78
CA ARG A 70 -10.91 14.52 2.41
C ARG A 70 -12.17 13.97 1.73
N GLN A 71 -12.53 12.70 1.96
CA GLN A 71 -13.79 12.10 1.48
C GLN A 71 -15.03 12.76 2.11
N LEU A 72 -15.01 13.04 3.42
CA LEU A 72 -16.13 13.72 4.09
C LEU A 72 -16.38 15.12 3.55
N HIS A 73 -15.35 15.81 3.05
CA HIS A 73 -15.49 17.11 2.39
C HIS A 73 -15.91 17.03 0.91
N GLN A 74 -15.77 15.88 0.25
CA GLN A 74 -16.26 15.67 -1.12
C GLN A 74 -17.74 15.25 -1.17
N LEU A 75 -18.36 14.95 -0.03
CA LEU A 75 -19.78 14.62 0.13
C LEU A 75 -20.64 15.84 0.52
N LYS A 76 -20.13 17.07 0.38
CA LYS A 76 -20.89 18.33 0.48
C LYS A 76 -20.91 19.03 -0.86
#